data_AF-A0A7R9FDX6-F1
#
_entry.id   AF-A0A7R9FDX6-F1
#
_cell.length_a   1.000
_cell.length_b   1.000
_cell.length_c   1.000
_cell.angle_alpha   90.00
_cell.angle_beta   90.00
_cell.angle_gamma   90.00
#
_symmetry.space_group_name_H-M   'P 1'
#
loop_
_entity.id
_entity.type
_entity.pdbx_description
1 polymer ?
#
loop_
_entity_poly.entity_id
_entity_poly.type
_entity_poly.pdbx_seq_one_letter_code
_entity_poly.pdbx_strand_id
1 'polypeptide(L)'
;DVPYIWTSGRLCDFKGCENRRDLEPKNVFGWFWSATRQKMAPTNQVPASFNFNPWSQTGHKKVRQPDNAEFDINGTNESCLAVLNNVYSDGISWHDVACYHEKPFICEDSDELLNYVAATNRGIRL
;
A
#
# COMPACT_ATOMS: atom_id res chain seq x y z
N ASP A 1 -6.83 2.42 21.00
CA ASP A 1 -5.81 2.02 20.01
C ASP A 1 -6.37 2.02 18.62
N VAL A 2 -5.55 2.34 17.62
CA VAL A 2 -5.93 2.25 16.21
C VAL A 2 -5.45 0.91 15.66
N PRO A 3 -6.35 -0.05 15.39
CA PRO A 3 -5.97 -1.41 15.00
C PRO A 3 -5.50 -1.52 13.54
N TYR A 4 -5.91 -0.59 12.69
CA TYR A 4 -5.61 -0.58 11.27
C TYR A 4 -5.73 0.83 10.70
N ILE A 5 -4.83 1.16 9.77
CA ILE A 5 -4.81 2.45 9.06
C ILE A 5 -4.53 2.18 7.58
N TRP A 6 -5.29 2.83 6.69
CA TRP A 6 -5.00 2.88 5.28
C TRP A 6 -3.77 3.75 4.99
N THR A 7 -2.95 3.29 4.06
CA THR A 7 -1.85 4.05 3.45
C THR A 7 -2.16 4.34 1.99
N SER A 8 -1.25 5.01 1.28
CA SER A 8 -1.36 5.22 -0.16
C SER A 8 -0.85 4.03 -1.01
N GLY A 9 -0.39 2.94 -0.38
CA GLY A 9 0.14 1.77 -1.09
C GLY A 9 -0.93 1.06 -1.91
N ARG A 10 -0.64 0.83 -3.18
CA ARG A 10 -1.57 0.26 -4.17
C ARG A 10 -0.84 -0.74 -5.05
N LEU A 11 -1.49 -1.85 -5.35
CA LEU A 11 -1.03 -2.79 -6.37
C LEU A 11 -1.35 -2.28 -7.78
N CYS A 12 -0.42 -2.38 -8.73
CA CYS A 12 -0.68 -2.03 -10.13
C CYS A 12 -1.45 -3.14 -10.86
N ASP A 13 -2.73 -3.30 -10.54
CA ASP A 13 -3.63 -4.32 -11.11
C ASP A 13 -4.85 -3.72 -11.83
N PHE A 14 -4.79 -2.42 -12.15
CA PHE A 14 -5.85 -1.68 -12.85
C PHE A 14 -5.41 -1.26 -14.26
N LYS A 15 -6.33 -0.64 -15.00
CA LYS A 15 -6.11 -0.17 -16.37
C LYS A 15 -4.92 0.79 -16.46
N GLY A 16 -3.98 0.51 -17.35
CA GLY A 16 -2.71 1.23 -17.51
C GLY A 16 -1.49 0.49 -16.96
N CYS A 17 -1.70 -0.58 -16.19
CA CYS A 17 -0.63 -1.46 -15.70
C CYS A 17 -0.34 -2.63 -16.65
N GLU A 18 -1.08 -2.77 -17.76
CA GLU A 18 -0.89 -3.86 -18.72
C GLU A 18 0.47 -3.78 -19.40
N ASN A 19 1.07 -4.93 -19.72
CA ASN A 19 2.37 -5.06 -20.40
C ASN A 19 3.59 -4.49 -19.66
N ARG A 20 3.44 -4.06 -18.40
CA ARG A 20 4.54 -3.63 -17.54
C ARG A 20 5.31 -4.82 -16.98
N ARG A 21 6.19 -5.39 -17.79
CA ARG A 21 7.03 -6.56 -17.43
C ARG A 21 7.90 -6.31 -16.19
N ASP A 22 8.25 -5.05 -15.92
CA ASP A 22 9.00 -4.66 -14.73
C ASP A 22 8.19 -4.77 -13.43
N LEU A 23 6.87 -4.94 -13.53
CA LEU A 23 5.96 -5.12 -12.40
C LEU A 23 5.59 -6.59 -12.19
N GLU A 24 6.11 -7.53 -13.00
CA GLU A 24 5.77 -8.94 -12.91
C GLU A 24 6.80 -9.77 -12.13
N PRO A 25 6.39 -10.68 -11.23
CA PRO A 25 5.00 -10.91 -10.81
C PRO A 25 4.45 -9.75 -9.94
N LYS A 26 3.19 -9.38 -10.19
CA LYS A 26 2.54 -8.22 -9.55
C LYS A 26 2.60 -8.22 -8.03
N ASN A 27 2.38 -9.37 -7.40
CA ASN A 27 2.42 -9.48 -5.93
C ASN A 27 3.80 -9.16 -5.33
N VAL A 28 4.88 -9.21 -6.11
CA VAL A 28 6.24 -8.88 -5.67
C VAL A 28 6.67 -7.49 -6.11
N PHE A 29 6.51 -7.16 -7.39
CA PHE A 29 7.06 -5.94 -7.98
C PHE A 29 6.03 -4.87 -8.33
N GLY A 30 4.73 -5.17 -8.21
CA GLY A 30 3.63 -4.33 -8.67
C GLY A 30 3.18 -3.25 -7.70
N TRP A 31 3.72 -3.20 -6.48
CA TRP A 31 3.32 -2.25 -5.45
C TRP A 31 3.97 -0.88 -5.63
N PHE A 32 3.20 0.18 -5.41
CA PHE A 32 3.67 1.57 -5.49
C PHE A 32 2.87 2.47 -4.54
N TRP A 33 3.46 3.60 -4.18
CA TRP A 33 2.80 4.66 -3.43
C TRP A 33 1.97 5.51 -4.40
N SER A 34 0.65 5.41 -4.33
CA SER A 34 -0.24 6.11 -5.27
C SER A 34 -0.15 7.64 -5.18
N ALA A 35 0.20 8.18 -4.01
CA ALA A 35 0.36 9.62 -3.80
C ALA A 35 1.52 10.22 -4.61
N THR A 36 2.66 9.52 -4.69
CA THR A 36 3.89 10.00 -5.35
C THR A 36 4.20 9.27 -6.66
N ARG A 37 3.43 8.23 -6.98
CA ARG A 37 3.69 7.28 -8.09
C ARG A 37 5.03 6.53 -7.95
N GLN A 38 5.62 6.54 -6.76
CA GLN A 38 6.90 5.90 -6.51
C GLN A 38 6.72 4.38 -6.35
N LYS A 39 7.47 3.61 -7.14
CA LYS A 39 7.53 2.15 -7.00
C LYS A 39 8.07 1.77 -5.63
N MET A 40 7.40 0.83 -4.95
CA MET A 40 7.88 0.27 -3.69
C MET A 40 9.01 -0.72 -3.94
N ALA A 41 9.82 -0.98 -2.91
CA ALA A 41 10.76 -2.10 -2.97
C ALA A 41 10.00 -3.43 -3.14
N PRO A 42 10.63 -4.46 -3.75
CA PRO A 42 10.00 -5.78 -3.88
C PRO A 42 9.51 -6.28 -2.52
N THR A 43 8.30 -6.85 -2.48
CA THR A 43 7.66 -7.23 -1.20
C THR A 43 8.43 -8.31 -0.42
N ASN A 44 9.30 -9.05 -1.10
CA ASN A 44 10.17 -10.07 -0.52
C ASN A 44 11.58 -9.57 -0.15
N GLN A 45 11.81 -8.25 -0.18
CA GLN A 45 13.11 -7.64 0.15
C GLN A 45 12.96 -6.57 1.23
N VAL A 46 14.05 -6.35 1.97
CA VAL A 46 14.14 -5.22 2.92
C VAL A 46 14.38 -3.95 2.10
N PRO A 47 13.49 -2.93 2.19
CA PRO A 47 13.73 -1.65 1.51
C PRO A 47 15.01 -0.98 2.01
N ALA A 48 15.71 -0.24 1.16
CA ALA A 48 17.03 0.34 1.49
C ALA A 48 17.04 1.27 2.72
N SER A 49 15.91 1.93 3.02
CA SER A 49 15.75 2.82 4.17
C SER A 49 15.25 2.12 5.45
N PHE A 50 15.10 0.80 5.42
CA PHE A 50 14.55 0.00 6.52
C PHE A 50 15.57 -1.01 7.03
N ASN A 51 15.51 -1.32 8.32
CA ASN A 51 16.31 -2.38 8.93
C ASN A 51 15.64 -3.77 8.88
N PHE A 52 14.37 -3.82 8.46
CA PHE A 52 13.55 -5.04 8.38
C PHE A 52 12.56 -4.92 7.22
N ASN A 53 12.02 -6.06 6.77
CA ASN A 53 10.96 -6.06 5.77
C ASN A 53 9.63 -5.69 6.44
N PRO A 54 8.97 -4.58 6.05
CA PRO A 54 7.75 -4.15 6.70
C PRO A 54 6.52 -5.03 6.39
N TRP A 55 6.56 -5.84 5.33
CA TRP A 55 5.52 -6.81 5.03
C TRP A 55 5.47 -7.93 6.08
N SER A 56 4.27 -8.22 6.56
CA SER A 56 4.10 -9.22 7.62
C SER A 56 4.57 -10.60 7.18
N GLN A 57 5.07 -11.37 8.15
CA GLN A 57 5.46 -12.75 7.95
C GLN A 57 4.27 -13.72 8.03
N THR A 58 3.07 -13.21 8.33
CA THR A 58 1.83 -13.96 8.47
C THR A 58 0.64 -13.12 7.98
N GLY A 59 -0.54 -13.71 7.92
CA GLY A 59 -1.78 -13.06 7.50
C GLY A 59 -2.94 -14.03 7.71
N HIS A 60 -4.05 -13.81 7.00
CA HIS A 60 -5.21 -14.70 7.05
C HIS A 60 -4.83 -16.14 6.67
N LYS A 61 -3.99 -16.31 5.64
CA LYS A 61 -3.52 -17.63 5.18
C LYS A 61 -2.37 -18.20 6.00
N LYS A 62 -1.90 -17.50 7.04
CA LYS A 62 -0.70 -17.85 7.84
C LYS A 62 0.57 -17.98 6.99
N VAL A 63 0.65 -17.18 5.92
CA VAL A 63 1.83 -17.06 5.04
C VAL A 63 2.25 -15.60 4.97
N ARG A 64 3.44 -15.33 4.41
CA ARG A 64 3.98 -13.98 4.27
C ARG A 64 3.10 -13.13 3.35
N GLN A 65 2.92 -11.86 3.72
CA GLN A 65 2.22 -10.87 2.92
C GLN A 65 3.09 -10.39 1.74
N PRO A 66 2.51 -9.98 0.60
CA PRO A 66 1.09 -10.04 0.26
C PRO A 66 0.58 -11.46 0.02
N ASP A 67 -0.54 -11.87 0.64
CA ASP A 67 -1.08 -13.23 0.52
C ASP A 67 -2.36 -13.34 -0.33
N ASN A 68 -2.97 -12.21 -0.69
CA ASN A 68 -4.19 -12.12 -1.49
C ASN A 68 -5.26 -13.12 -1.00
N ALA A 69 -5.46 -13.18 0.31
CA ALA A 69 -6.38 -14.08 0.99
C ALA A 69 -7.82 -13.92 0.52
N GLU A 70 -8.29 -12.69 0.41
CA GLU A 70 -9.69 -12.40 0.05
C GLU A 70 -10.08 -12.95 -1.33
N PHE A 71 -9.11 -13.08 -2.24
CA PHE A 71 -9.36 -13.63 -3.57
C PHE A 71 -9.82 -15.09 -3.52
N ASP A 72 -9.28 -15.89 -2.60
CA ASP A 72 -9.69 -17.28 -2.42
C ASP A 72 -11.05 -17.40 -1.71
N ILE A 73 -11.48 -16.34 -1.02
CA ILE A 73 -12.74 -16.30 -0.27
C ILE A 73 -13.89 -15.86 -1.19
N ASN A 74 -13.72 -14.75 -1.92
CA ASN A 74 -14.80 -14.17 -2.73
C ASN A 74 -14.36 -13.62 -4.10
N GLY A 75 -13.12 -13.87 -4.51
CA GLY A 75 -12.59 -13.41 -5.81
C GLY A 75 -12.17 -11.94 -5.85
N THR A 76 -12.17 -11.24 -4.71
CA THR A 76 -11.69 -9.85 -4.63
C THR A 76 -10.19 -9.82 -4.39
N ASN A 77 -9.44 -9.10 -5.22
CA ASN A 77 -8.02 -8.90 -4.95
C ASN A 77 -7.79 -7.95 -3.76
N GLU A 78 -6.78 -8.26 -2.97
CA GLU A 78 -6.27 -7.43 -1.89
C GLU A 78 -5.28 -6.40 -2.43
N SER A 79 -5.82 -5.43 -3.17
CA SER A 79 -4.97 -4.56 -3.97
C SER A 79 -4.57 -3.25 -3.27
N CYS A 80 -4.90 -3.09 -1.98
CA CYS A 80 -4.61 -1.91 -1.16
C CYS A 80 -3.74 -2.28 0.05
N LEU A 81 -2.86 -1.36 0.49
CA LEU A 81 -1.96 -1.56 1.61
C LEU A 81 -2.49 -0.92 2.89
N ALA A 82 -2.68 -1.72 3.92
CA ALA A 82 -2.95 -1.25 5.28
C ALA A 82 -1.77 -1.55 6.21
N VAL A 83 -1.57 -0.67 7.19
CA VAL A 83 -0.76 -0.97 8.37
C VAL A 83 -1.70 -1.56 9.41
N LEU A 84 -1.45 -2.79 9.84
CA LEU A 84 -2.20 -3.44 10.91
C LEU A 84 -1.38 -3.43 12.21
N ASN A 85 -2.04 -3.12 13.31
CA ASN A 85 -1.44 -3.12 14.64
C ASN A 85 -1.76 -4.44 15.35
N ASN A 86 -0.87 -5.41 15.17
CA ASN A 86 -0.83 -6.69 15.86
C ASN A 86 -2.10 -7.55 15.71
N VAL A 87 -2.82 -7.39 14.60
CA VAL A 87 -4.06 -8.15 14.31
C VAL A 87 -3.78 -9.66 14.21
N TYR A 88 -2.61 -10.04 13.71
CA TYR A 88 -2.21 -11.44 13.54
C TYR A 88 -1.10 -11.88 14.53
N SER A 89 -0.93 -11.17 15.64
CA SER A 89 0.17 -11.39 16.61
C SER A 89 1.57 -11.22 15.99
N ASP A 90 1.69 -10.28 15.06
CA ASP A 90 2.84 -10.01 14.21
C ASP A 90 3.42 -8.59 14.38
N GLY A 91 3.00 -7.89 15.44
CA GLY A 91 3.37 -6.49 15.69
C GLY A 91 2.74 -5.53 14.68
N ILE A 92 3.38 -4.38 14.47
CA ILE A 92 2.92 -3.38 13.50
C ILE A 92 3.54 -3.70 12.14
N SER A 93 2.73 -4.18 11.21
CA SER A 93 3.20 -4.69 9.92
C SER A 93 2.27 -4.29 8.76
N TRP A 94 2.81 -4.37 7.54
CA TRP A 94 2.10 -4.12 6.30
C TRP A 94 1.36 -5.38 5.84
N HIS A 95 0.11 -5.19 5.43
CA HIS A 95 -0.77 -6.23 4.92
C HIS A 95 -1.45 -5.77 3.64
N ASP A 96 -1.57 -6.67 2.68
CA ASP A 96 -2.48 -6.45 1.58
C ASP A 96 -3.91 -6.68 2.07
N VAL A 97 -4.82 -5.79 1.69
CA VAL A 97 -6.22 -5.83 2.13
C VAL A 97 -7.12 -5.45 0.97
N ALA A 98 -8.28 -6.08 0.88
CA ALA A 98 -9.30 -5.70 -0.10
C ALA A 98 -9.73 -4.23 0.08
N CYS A 99 -9.71 -3.48 -1.03
CA CYS A 99 -9.85 -2.02 -0.99
C CYS A 99 -11.22 -1.52 -0.51
N TYR A 100 -12.26 -2.35 -0.46
CA TYR A 100 -13.60 -1.94 -0.04
C TYR A 100 -13.75 -1.80 1.48
N HIS A 101 -12.78 -2.25 2.27
CA HIS A 101 -12.88 -2.15 3.73
C HIS A 101 -12.82 -0.70 4.21
N GLU A 102 -13.77 -0.31 5.05
CA GLU A 102 -13.76 0.98 5.73
C GLU A 102 -12.69 0.98 6.83
N LYS A 103 -11.75 1.92 6.73
CA LYS A 103 -10.68 2.13 7.72
C LYS A 103 -10.33 3.62 7.79
N PRO A 104 -9.84 4.12 8.94
CA PRO A 104 -9.19 5.42 8.96
C PRO A 104 -7.95 5.41 8.05
N PHE A 105 -7.58 6.57 7.52
CA PHE A 105 -6.44 6.73 6.63
C PHE A 105 -5.46 7.77 7.19
N ILE A 106 -4.20 7.63 6.84
CA ILE A 106 -3.18 8.63 7.13
C ILE A 106 -3.03 9.59 5.94
N CYS A 107 -2.87 10.87 6.23
CA CYS A 107 -2.55 11.91 5.25
C CYS A 107 -1.16 12.46 5.51
N GLU A 108 -0.50 12.87 4.43
CA GLU A 108 0.68 13.71 4.48
C GLU A 108 0.49 14.89 3.52
N ASP A 109 1.16 16.00 3.83
CA ASP A 109 1.23 17.12 2.91
C ASP A 109 2.05 16.74 1.67
N SER A 110 1.56 17.13 0.49
CA SER A 110 2.25 16.91 -0.78
C SER A 110 2.73 18.23 -1.33
N ASP A 111 4.05 18.45 -1.33
CA ASP A 111 4.64 19.68 -1.87
C ASP A 111 4.21 19.92 -3.33
N GLU A 112 4.10 18.87 -4.15
CA GLU A 112 3.63 18.99 -5.55
C GLU A 112 2.21 19.58 -5.59
N LEU A 113 1.29 19.04 -4.78
CA LEU A 113 -0.11 19.50 -4.74
C LEU A 113 -0.24 20.88 -4.08
N LEU A 114 0.50 21.13 -3.00
CA LEU A 114 0.52 22.42 -2.31
C LEU A 114 1.05 23.52 -3.24
N ASN A 115 2.13 23.25 -3.98
CA ASN A 115 2.67 24.18 -4.98
C ASN A 115 1.67 24.45 -6.12
N TYR A 116 0.99 23.41 -6.61
CA TYR A 116 -0.07 23.56 -7.61
C TYR A 116 -1.21 24.45 -7.10
N VAL A 117 -1.69 24.23 -5.88
CA VAL A 117 -2.76 25.02 -5.27
C VAL A 117 -2.33 26.48 -5.08
N ALA A 118 -1.12 26.72 -4.57
CA ALA A 118 -0.56 28.06 -4.41
C ALA A 118 -0.44 28.82 -5.75
N ALA A 119 -0.02 28.12 -6.82
CA ALA A 119 0.14 28.71 -8.14
C ALA A 119 -1.20 29.02 -8.85
N THR A 120 -2.25 28.25 -8.55
CA THR A 120 -3.55 28.36 -9.23
C THR A 120 -4.60 29.18 -8.46
N ASN A 121 -4.37 29.48 -7.17
CA ASN A 121 -5.31 30.21 -6.31
C ASN A 121 -4.64 31.45 -5.71
N ARG A 122 -4.74 32.60 -6.39
CA ARG A 122 -4.11 33.85 -5.94
C ARG A 122 -4.66 34.29 -4.57
N GLY A 123 -3.76 34.53 -3.62
CA GLY A 123 -4.12 35.03 -2.29
C GLY A 123 -4.52 33.95 -1.28
N ILE A 124 -4.42 32.67 -1.64
CA ILE A 124 -4.56 31.57 -0.69
C ILE A 124 -3.40 31.55 0.30
N ARG A 125 -3.68 31.20 1.55
CA ARG A 125 -2.67 30.94 2.58
C ARG A 125 -2.76 29.46 2.95
N LEU A 126 -1.69 28.74 2.64
CA LEU A 126 -1.48 27.34 3.01
C LEU A 126 -0.75 27.27 4.34
#